data_AF-A0A258BB40-F1
#
_entry.id   AF-A0A258BB40-F1
#
_cell.length_a   1.000
_cell.length_b   1.000
_cell.length_c   1.000
_cell.angle_alpha   90.00
_cell.angle_beta   90.00
_cell.angle_gamma   90.00
#
_symmetry.space_group_name_H-M   'P 1'
#
loop_
_entity.id
_entity.type
_entity.pdbx_description
1 polymer ?
#
loop_
_entity_poly.entity_id
_entity_poly.type
_entity_poly.pdbx_seq_one_letter_code
_entity_poly.pdbx_strand_id
1 'polypeptide(L)'
;MSQAGKDYAGTLSIMKGEALRCRKDILGFRNCCKDSGWGLDIGLAQCDDQEKKLIEAQKAKATHYVGTFCSKKSFFGACLTKSMSYCGFGGSLGRIINEAGRSQIGKGWGSAKTPDCSGFTVEQFQQLDLSNVDFSEFYKDKMDALTSPNADSTASRIQDSINNMYRQSSQGSGI
;
A
#
# COMPACT_ATOMS: atom_id res chain seq x y z
N MET A 1 -1.38 34.26 12.01
CA MET A 1 -0.90 32.92 11.61
C MET A 1 -1.64 32.48 10.35
N SER A 2 -1.06 32.59 9.15
CA SER A 2 -1.77 32.17 7.90
C SER A 2 -0.86 31.75 6.73
N GLN A 3 0.47 31.74 6.89
CA GLN A 3 1.39 31.41 5.78
C GLN A 3 1.91 29.97 5.80
N ALA A 4 1.91 29.28 6.95
CA ALA A 4 2.36 27.89 7.01
C ALA A 4 1.40 26.87 6.38
N GLY A 5 0.16 27.25 6.01
CA GLY A 5 -0.83 26.32 5.44
C GLY A 5 -0.85 26.26 3.91
N LYS A 6 -0.41 27.33 3.24
CA LYS A 6 -0.54 27.48 1.77
C LYS A 6 0.63 26.85 1.01
N ASP A 7 1.82 26.85 1.61
CA ASP A 7 3.03 26.33 0.95
C ASP A 7 3.13 24.80 0.98
N TYR A 8 2.47 24.15 1.95
CA TYR A 8 2.38 22.68 2.01
C TYR A 8 1.34 22.10 1.04
N ALA A 9 0.31 22.87 0.67
CA ALA A 9 -0.77 22.40 -0.21
C ALA A 9 -0.28 22.06 -1.64
N GLY A 10 0.76 22.75 -2.14
CA GLY A 10 1.25 22.56 -3.51
C GLY A 10 2.09 21.30 -3.75
N THR A 11 2.62 20.66 -2.69
CA THR A 11 3.50 19.46 -2.82
C THR A 11 3.01 18.26 -2.01
N LEU A 12 2.03 18.44 -1.12
CA LEU A 12 1.48 17.36 -0.32
C LEU A 12 0.50 16.53 -1.13
N SER A 13 0.78 15.23 -1.26
CA SER A 13 -0.14 14.27 -1.85
C SER A 13 -0.69 13.35 -0.76
N ILE A 14 -2.00 13.39 -0.57
CA ILE A 14 -2.74 12.59 0.39
C ILE A 14 -2.96 11.19 -0.20
N MET A 15 -2.70 10.14 0.59
CA MET A 15 -2.83 8.73 0.16
C MET A 15 -2.03 8.40 -1.12
N LYS A 16 -0.83 8.94 -1.27
CA LYS A 16 0.07 8.61 -2.38
C LYS A 16 0.47 7.13 -2.34
N GLY A 17 0.43 6.49 -3.51
CA GLY A 17 0.93 5.13 -3.71
C GLY A 17 2.25 5.10 -4.47
N GLU A 18 2.79 3.90 -4.59
CA GLU A 18 3.99 3.56 -5.36
C GLU A 18 3.65 2.54 -6.44
N ALA A 19 4.26 2.72 -7.62
CA ALA A 19 4.14 1.74 -8.70
C ALA A 19 4.99 0.50 -8.38
N LEU A 20 4.32 -0.63 -8.18
CA LEU A 20 4.95 -1.92 -7.91
C LEU A 20 4.69 -2.88 -9.08
N ARG A 21 5.61 -3.82 -9.28
CA ARG A 21 5.53 -4.81 -10.35
C ARG A 21 6.03 -6.16 -9.90
N CYS A 22 5.47 -7.19 -10.52
CA CYS A 22 6.03 -8.52 -10.47
C CYS A 22 6.06 -9.16 -11.84
N ARG A 23 6.92 -10.18 -11.96
CA ARG A 23 7.04 -10.99 -13.16
C ARG A 23 6.53 -12.40 -12.92
N LYS A 24 5.94 -12.93 -13.99
CA LYS A 24 5.52 -14.32 -14.12
C LYS A 24 6.06 -14.86 -15.43
N ASP A 25 6.96 -15.83 -15.34
CA ASP A 25 7.44 -16.56 -16.51
C ASP A 25 6.39 -17.60 -16.92
N ILE A 26 6.03 -17.63 -18.20
CA ILE A 26 4.93 -18.50 -18.68
C ILE A 26 5.39 -19.95 -18.80
N LEU A 27 6.67 -20.16 -19.11
CA LEU A 27 7.27 -21.47 -19.39
C LEU A 27 8.23 -21.94 -18.28
N GLY A 28 8.26 -21.26 -17.14
CA GLY A 28 9.17 -21.55 -16.03
C GLY A 28 8.47 -21.62 -14.69
N PHE A 29 9.23 -21.92 -13.63
CA PHE A 29 8.73 -22.04 -12.26
C PHE A 29 8.66 -20.70 -11.49
N ARG A 30 9.03 -19.58 -12.12
CA ARG A 30 9.14 -18.28 -11.45
C ARG A 30 7.84 -17.48 -11.55
N ASN A 31 7.15 -17.34 -10.41
CA ASN A 31 5.90 -16.59 -10.29
C ASN A 31 5.95 -15.69 -9.05
N CYS A 32 6.50 -14.49 -9.20
CA CYS A 32 6.66 -13.50 -8.13
C CYS A 32 5.40 -12.65 -7.88
N CYS A 33 4.24 -13.07 -8.42
CA CYS A 33 3.00 -12.29 -8.42
C CYS A 33 1.91 -12.83 -7.48
N LYS A 34 2.13 -13.97 -6.82
CA LYS A 34 1.14 -14.58 -5.92
C LYS A 34 1.77 -14.94 -4.58
N ASP A 35 0.95 -14.89 -3.55
CA ASP A 35 1.23 -15.27 -2.16
C ASP A 35 1.00 -16.76 -1.85
N SER A 36 0.41 -17.53 -2.78
CA SER A 36 -0.16 -18.84 -2.50
C SER A 36 0.17 -19.87 -3.57
N GLY A 37 1.07 -20.79 -3.21
CA GLY A 37 1.38 -22.01 -3.96
C GLY A 37 2.29 -22.92 -3.13
N TRP A 38 1.81 -24.13 -2.84
CA TRP A 38 2.59 -25.20 -2.23
C TRP A 38 3.75 -25.55 -3.20
N GLY A 39 4.99 -25.20 -2.84
CA GLY A 39 6.18 -25.42 -3.69
C GLY A 39 6.98 -24.18 -4.11
N LEU A 40 6.70 -23.00 -3.54
CA LEU A 40 7.28 -21.71 -3.96
C LEU A 40 8.55 -21.26 -3.21
N ASP A 41 9.03 -21.95 -2.17
CA ASP A 41 10.17 -21.46 -1.36
C ASP A 41 11.48 -21.35 -2.17
N ILE A 42 11.67 -22.15 -3.22
CA ILE A 42 12.80 -22.04 -4.15
C ILE A 42 12.57 -20.94 -5.21
N GLY A 43 11.31 -20.66 -5.57
CA GLY A 43 10.93 -19.69 -6.60
C GLY A 43 10.88 -18.25 -6.09
N LEU A 44 10.52 -18.04 -4.83
CA LEU A 44 10.46 -16.71 -4.19
C LEU A 44 11.84 -16.15 -3.83
N ALA A 45 12.83 -17.02 -3.57
CA ALA A 45 14.22 -16.60 -3.38
C ALA A 45 14.78 -15.86 -4.62
N GLN A 46 14.19 -16.08 -5.79
CA GLN A 46 14.60 -15.48 -7.06
C GLN A 46 13.83 -14.21 -7.42
N CYS A 47 12.91 -13.78 -6.55
CA CYS A 47 12.19 -12.52 -6.69
C CYS A 47 13.04 -11.36 -6.18
N ASP A 48 13.00 -10.24 -6.89
CA ASP A 48 13.69 -9.03 -6.47
C ASP A 48 12.96 -8.31 -5.30
N ASP A 49 13.59 -7.29 -4.75
CA ASP A 49 13.05 -6.60 -3.57
C ASP A 49 11.75 -5.85 -3.86
N GLN A 50 11.52 -5.39 -5.10
CA GLN A 50 10.24 -4.80 -5.48
C GLN A 50 9.14 -5.86 -5.55
N GLU A 51 9.45 -7.03 -6.07
CA GLU A 51 8.55 -8.19 -6.10
C GLU A 51 8.18 -8.65 -4.67
N LYS A 52 9.16 -8.74 -3.76
CA LYS A 52 8.91 -9.05 -2.34
C LYS A 52 8.06 -7.97 -1.66
N LYS A 53 8.36 -6.70 -1.91
CA LYS A 53 7.58 -5.56 -1.40
C LYS A 53 6.13 -5.61 -1.90
N LEU A 54 5.92 -6.00 -3.16
CA LEU A 54 4.57 -6.21 -3.68
C LEU A 54 3.85 -7.33 -2.96
N ILE A 55 4.50 -8.47 -2.70
CA ILE A 55 3.89 -9.59 -1.97
C ILE A 55 3.45 -9.14 -0.57
N GLU A 56 4.29 -8.40 0.16
CA GLU A 56 3.92 -7.86 1.47
C GLU A 56 2.76 -6.86 1.39
N ALA A 57 2.76 -5.98 0.38
CA ALA A 57 1.66 -5.05 0.15
C ALA A 57 0.35 -5.78 -0.24
N GLN A 58 0.44 -6.90 -0.98
CA GLN A 58 -0.70 -7.76 -1.31
C GLN A 58 -1.27 -8.43 -0.05
N LYS A 59 -0.42 -8.99 0.82
CA LYS A 59 -0.83 -9.55 2.12
C LYS A 59 -1.51 -8.51 3.01
N ALA A 60 -1.01 -7.27 2.99
CA ALA A 60 -1.60 -6.14 3.71
C ALA A 60 -2.86 -5.55 3.02
N LYS A 61 -3.37 -6.20 1.96
CA LYS A 61 -4.49 -5.75 1.12
C LYS A 61 -4.34 -4.29 0.68
N ALA A 62 -3.11 -3.85 0.47
CA ALA A 62 -2.75 -2.46 0.21
C ALA A 62 -2.47 -2.20 -1.27
N THR A 63 -2.90 -3.07 -2.18
CA THR A 63 -2.56 -2.99 -3.61
C THR A 63 -3.79 -2.92 -4.50
N HIS A 64 -3.75 -2.01 -5.48
CA HIS A 64 -4.70 -1.98 -6.59
C HIS A 64 -4.03 -2.53 -7.86
N TYR A 65 -4.66 -3.48 -8.54
CA TYR A 65 -4.12 -4.03 -9.80
C TYR A 65 -4.43 -3.11 -10.98
N VAL A 66 -3.40 -2.70 -11.71
CA VAL A 66 -3.54 -1.77 -12.85
C VAL A 66 -3.60 -2.53 -14.18
N GLY A 67 -2.83 -3.60 -14.34
CA GLY A 67 -2.85 -4.37 -15.58
C GLY A 67 -1.63 -5.27 -15.80
N THR A 68 -1.70 -6.08 -16.85
CA THR A 68 -0.63 -7.00 -17.27
C THR A 68 -0.14 -6.64 -18.65
N PHE A 69 1.17 -6.74 -18.86
CA PHE A 69 1.78 -6.60 -20.18
C PHE A 69 2.85 -7.66 -20.41
N CYS A 70 3.18 -7.93 -21.67
CA CYS A 70 4.29 -8.79 -22.01
C CYS A 70 5.60 -8.01 -21.89
N SER A 71 6.43 -8.34 -20.91
CA SER A 71 7.73 -7.68 -20.68
C SER A 71 8.87 -8.34 -21.45
N LYS A 72 8.71 -9.62 -21.81
CA LYS A 72 9.66 -10.34 -22.67
C LYS A 72 8.93 -11.12 -23.74
N LYS A 73 9.26 -10.86 -25.01
CA LYS A 73 8.77 -11.63 -26.17
C LYS A 73 9.88 -12.51 -26.73
N SER A 74 9.50 -13.62 -27.35
CA SER A 74 10.39 -14.44 -28.17
C SER A 74 10.64 -13.76 -29.52
N PHE A 75 11.61 -14.29 -30.27
CA PHE A 75 11.89 -13.84 -31.64
C PHE A 75 10.67 -13.97 -32.57
N PHE A 76 9.79 -14.94 -32.32
CA PHE A 76 8.52 -15.15 -33.04
C PHE A 76 7.34 -14.35 -32.46
N GLY A 77 7.58 -13.41 -31.54
CA GLY A 77 6.55 -12.54 -30.97
C GLY A 77 5.72 -13.15 -29.82
N ALA A 78 5.91 -14.43 -29.50
CA ALA A 78 5.23 -15.08 -28.38
C ALA A 78 5.69 -14.52 -27.04
N CYS A 79 4.78 -14.38 -26.07
CA CYS A 79 5.14 -13.84 -24.76
C CYS A 79 5.87 -14.89 -23.90
N LEU A 80 7.07 -14.56 -23.42
CA LEU A 80 7.87 -15.43 -22.55
C LEU A 80 7.67 -15.06 -21.07
N THR A 81 7.58 -13.77 -20.78
CA THR A 81 7.40 -13.23 -19.42
C THR A 81 6.30 -12.18 -19.42
N LYS A 82 5.34 -12.36 -18.52
CA LYS A 82 4.32 -11.35 -18.22
C LYS A 82 4.77 -10.54 -17.02
N SER A 83 4.54 -9.23 -17.07
CA SER A 83 4.67 -8.34 -15.93
C SER A 83 3.31 -7.81 -15.54
N MET A 84 2.98 -7.93 -14.25
CA MET A 84 1.74 -7.43 -13.66
C MET A 84 2.08 -6.19 -12.85
N SER A 85 1.32 -5.12 -13.03
CA SER A 85 1.58 -3.82 -12.40
C SER A 85 0.46 -3.45 -11.44
N TYR A 86 0.87 -2.85 -10.33
CA TYR A 86 0.02 -2.52 -9.21
C TYR A 86 0.37 -1.13 -8.68
N CYS A 87 -0.60 -0.49 -8.05
CA CYS A 87 -0.34 0.61 -7.13
C CYS A 87 -0.35 0.07 -5.70
N GLY A 88 0.80 0.12 -5.03
CA GLY A 88 0.94 -0.22 -3.61
C GLY A 88 0.79 1.02 -2.74
N PHE A 89 -0.05 0.94 -1.72
CA PHE A 89 -0.33 2.00 -0.77
C PHE A 89 0.21 1.65 0.61
N GLY A 90 0.24 2.61 1.54
CA GLY A 90 0.70 2.40 2.92
C GLY A 90 -0.19 1.47 3.77
N GLY A 91 -1.29 0.94 3.22
CA GLY A 91 -2.22 0.03 3.87
C GLY A 91 -3.53 -0.10 3.09
N SER A 92 -4.44 -0.98 3.54
CA SER A 92 -5.76 -1.19 2.93
C SER A 92 -6.61 0.09 2.88
N LEU A 93 -6.54 0.96 3.90
CA LEU A 93 -7.23 2.26 3.88
C LEU A 93 -6.81 3.14 2.69
N GLY A 94 -5.51 3.22 2.42
CA GLY A 94 -4.99 4.03 1.31
C GLY A 94 -5.49 3.53 -0.05
N ARG A 95 -5.60 2.21 -0.21
CA ARG A 95 -6.19 1.57 -1.39
C ARG A 95 -7.68 1.89 -1.51
N ILE A 96 -8.46 1.64 -0.45
CA ILE A 96 -9.93 1.83 -0.44
C ILE A 96 -10.29 3.28 -0.79
N ILE A 97 -9.63 4.26 -0.16
CA ILE A 97 -9.85 5.67 -0.45
C ILE A 97 -9.48 6.00 -1.91
N ASN A 98 -8.37 5.45 -2.43
CA ASN A 98 -8.00 5.68 -3.82
C ASN A 98 -9.02 5.06 -4.79
N GLU A 99 -9.47 3.84 -4.56
CA GLU A 99 -10.46 3.17 -5.41
C GLU A 99 -11.80 3.91 -5.44
N ALA A 100 -12.30 4.31 -4.26
CA ALA A 100 -13.52 5.10 -4.16
C ALA A 100 -13.35 6.50 -4.78
N GLY A 101 -12.36 7.26 -4.28
CA GLY A 101 -12.22 8.68 -4.60
C GLY A 101 -11.84 8.94 -6.05
N ARG A 102 -10.96 8.12 -6.65
CA ARG A 102 -10.54 8.28 -8.05
C ARG A 102 -11.72 8.21 -9.02
N SER A 103 -12.68 7.33 -8.75
CA SER A 103 -13.89 7.18 -9.58
C SER A 103 -14.77 8.43 -9.55
N GLN A 104 -14.86 9.11 -8.40
CA GLN A 104 -15.70 10.31 -8.21
C GLN A 104 -15.16 11.52 -8.97
N ILE A 105 -13.83 11.67 -9.04
CA ILE A 105 -13.18 12.83 -9.67
C ILE A 105 -12.61 12.53 -11.07
N GLY A 106 -12.94 11.37 -11.64
CA GLY A 106 -12.48 10.98 -12.98
C GLY A 106 -10.96 10.77 -13.10
N LYS A 107 -10.28 10.46 -11.99
CA LYS A 107 -8.82 10.22 -11.97
C LYS A 107 -8.52 8.77 -12.31
N GLY A 108 -7.82 8.52 -13.41
CA GLY A 108 -7.46 7.17 -13.85
C GLY A 108 -6.32 6.52 -13.05
N TRP A 109 -6.00 5.29 -13.45
CA TRP A 109 -4.88 4.47 -12.94
C TRP A 109 -3.70 4.36 -13.91
N GLY A 110 -3.77 5.05 -15.06
CA GLY A 110 -2.77 4.93 -16.11
C GLY A 110 -2.84 3.58 -16.84
N SER A 111 -1.70 3.13 -17.37
CA SER A 111 -1.59 1.87 -18.11
C SER A 111 -0.76 0.85 -17.36
N ALA A 112 -0.85 -0.44 -17.74
CA ALA A 112 0.03 -1.46 -17.18
C ALA A 112 1.52 -1.12 -17.31
N LYS A 113 1.95 -0.40 -18.37
CA LYS A 113 3.36 0.02 -18.54
C LYS A 113 3.68 1.33 -17.81
N THR A 114 2.69 2.16 -17.53
CA THR A 114 2.84 3.47 -16.89
C THR A 114 1.69 3.71 -15.91
N PRO A 115 1.68 3.00 -14.77
CA PRO A 115 0.63 3.15 -13.78
C PRO A 115 0.69 4.55 -13.14
N ASP A 116 -0.46 5.19 -12.98
CA ASP A 116 -0.62 6.39 -12.17
C ASP A 116 -1.02 5.97 -10.75
N CYS A 117 -0.05 5.99 -9.84
CA CYS A 117 -0.26 5.72 -8.41
C CYS A 117 -0.19 7.01 -7.58
N SER A 118 -0.29 8.19 -8.20
CA SER A 118 -0.33 9.45 -7.45
C SER A 118 -1.57 9.49 -6.54
N GLY A 119 -1.42 10.10 -5.37
CA GLY A 119 -2.53 10.32 -4.45
C GLY A 119 -3.40 11.49 -4.90
N PHE A 120 -4.08 12.09 -3.93
CA PHE A 120 -4.91 13.26 -4.13
C PHE A 120 -4.14 14.51 -3.70
N THR A 121 -4.33 15.61 -4.41
CA THR A 121 -4.05 16.95 -3.84
C THR A 121 -5.02 17.24 -2.69
N VAL A 122 -4.74 18.27 -1.90
CA VAL A 122 -5.65 18.69 -0.82
C VAL A 122 -7.03 19.01 -1.39
N GLU A 123 -7.08 19.74 -2.49
CA GLU A 123 -8.32 20.19 -3.16
C GLU A 123 -9.10 19.00 -3.71
N GLN A 124 -8.42 18.03 -4.36
CA GLN A 124 -9.06 16.81 -4.83
C GLN A 124 -9.60 15.97 -3.68
N PHE A 125 -8.84 15.87 -2.57
CA PHE A 125 -9.24 15.07 -1.42
C PHE A 125 -10.49 15.65 -0.74
N GLN A 126 -10.61 16.97 -0.66
CA GLN A 126 -11.79 17.65 -0.10
C GLN A 126 -13.07 17.44 -0.92
N GLN A 127 -12.95 17.09 -2.20
CA GLN A 127 -14.08 16.78 -3.07
C GLN A 127 -14.62 15.36 -2.90
N LEU A 128 -13.88 14.48 -2.21
CA LEU A 128 -14.26 13.08 -2.06
C LEU A 128 -15.39 12.93 -1.05
N ASP A 129 -16.46 12.27 -1.45
CA ASP A 129 -17.47 11.75 -0.54
C ASP A 129 -17.06 10.36 -0.05
N LEU A 130 -16.69 10.27 1.22
CA LEU A 130 -16.28 9.02 1.88
C LEU A 130 -17.37 8.45 2.80
N SER A 131 -18.58 9.04 2.85
CA SER A 131 -19.60 8.62 3.83
C SER A 131 -20.21 7.26 3.53
N ASN A 132 -20.17 6.83 2.26
CA ASN A 132 -20.74 5.57 1.78
C ASN A 132 -19.67 4.56 1.30
N VAL A 133 -18.41 4.78 1.69
CA VAL A 133 -17.31 3.87 1.35
C VAL A 133 -17.25 2.75 2.38
N ASP A 134 -17.19 1.51 1.91
CA ASP A 134 -17.04 0.35 2.78
C ASP A 134 -15.60 0.22 3.28
N PHE A 135 -15.39 0.55 4.56
CA PHE A 135 -14.12 0.43 5.25
C PHE A 135 -14.02 -0.82 6.13
N SER A 136 -15.00 -1.74 6.06
CA SER A 136 -15.06 -2.94 6.92
C SER A 136 -13.78 -3.79 6.85
N GLU A 137 -13.19 -3.94 5.67
CA GLU A 137 -11.92 -4.64 5.49
C GLU A 137 -10.79 -3.99 6.29
N PHE A 138 -10.64 -2.66 6.21
CA PHE A 138 -9.62 -1.94 6.95
C PHE A 138 -9.83 -2.07 8.47
N TYR A 139 -11.08 -1.93 8.94
CA TYR A 139 -11.40 -2.10 10.36
C TYR A 139 -11.09 -3.52 10.84
N LYS A 140 -11.42 -4.53 10.03
CA LYS A 140 -11.10 -5.93 10.34
C LYS A 140 -9.59 -6.14 10.44
N ASP A 141 -8.82 -5.66 9.46
CA ASP A 141 -7.35 -5.79 9.48
C ASP A 141 -6.73 -5.10 10.71
N LYS A 142 -7.27 -3.95 11.13
CA LYS A 142 -6.82 -3.26 12.35
C LYS A 142 -7.23 -3.97 13.63
N MET A 143 -8.45 -4.49 13.70
CA MET A 143 -8.91 -5.25 14.86
C MET A 143 -8.08 -6.53 15.01
N ASP A 144 -7.90 -7.28 13.92
CA ASP A 144 -7.08 -8.52 13.91
C ASP A 144 -5.64 -8.24 14.38
N ALA A 145 -5.06 -7.09 14.01
CA ALA A 145 -3.74 -6.67 14.48
C ALA A 145 -3.71 -6.35 16.00
N LEU A 146 -4.79 -5.82 16.56
CA LEU A 146 -4.92 -5.51 17.99
C LEU A 146 -5.26 -6.74 18.84
N THR A 147 -6.00 -7.70 18.30
CA THR A 147 -6.41 -8.95 18.99
C THR A 147 -5.43 -10.10 18.78
N SER A 148 -4.34 -9.87 18.05
CA SER A 148 -3.25 -10.84 17.86
C SER A 148 -2.71 -11.31 19.21
N PRO A 149 -2.30 -12.59 19.40
CA PRO A 149 -1.94 -13.18 20.70
C PRO A 149 -0.80 -12.48 21.46
N ASN A 150 -0.15 -11.48 20.86
CA ASN A 150 0.76 -10.54 21.51
C ASN A 150 0.04 -9.33 22.14
N ALA A 151 -1.28 -9.38 22.35
CA ALA A 151 -2.09 -8.32 22.94
C ALA A 151 -1.55 -7.91 24.32
N ASP A 152 -1.10 -8.85 25.15
CA ASP A 152 -0.48 -8.56 26.46
C ASP A 152 0.81 -7.75 26.31
N SER A 153 1.65 -8.09 25.33
CA SER A 153 2.87 -7.32 25.03
C SER A 153 2.57 -5.95 24.41
N THR A 154 1.44 -5.81 23.72
CA THR A 154 1.01 -4.56 23.09
C THR A 154 0.42 -3.62 24.14
N ALA A 155 -0.44 -4.12 25.02
CA ALA A 155 -0.95 -3.41 26.18
C ALA A 155 0.20 -2.96 27.10
N SER A 156 1.19 -3.83 27.32
CA SER A 156 2.40 -3.50 28.08
C SER A 156 3.20 -2.36 27.43
N ARG A 157 3.42 -2.39 26.11
CA ARG A 157 4.10 -1.31 25.37
C ARG A 157 3.34 0.01 25.40
N ILE A 158 2.01 -0.03 25.36
CA ILE A 158 1.15 1.15 25.49
C ILE A 158 1.29 1.72 26.90
N GLN A 159 1.23 0.86 27.93
CA GLN A 159 1.41 1.25 29.32
C GLN A 159 2.81 1.86 29.55
N ASP A 160 3.86 1.26 29.00
CA ASP A 160 5.23 1.76 29.07
C ASP A 160 5.38 3.12 28.38
N SER A 161 4.73 3.30 27.22
CA SER A 161 4.74 4.57 26.50
C SER A 161 4.04 5.68 27.28
N ILE A 162 2.90 5.38 27.91
CA ILE A 162 2.16 6.31 28.78
C ILE A 162 2.99 6.65 30.03
N ASN A 163 3.58 5.65 30.68
CA ASN A 163 4.40 5.82 31.87
C ASN A 163 5.66 6.66 31.57
N ASN A 164 6.31 6.42 30.43
CA ASN A 164 7.47 7.21 30.01
C ASN A 164 7.09 8.66 29.69
N MET A 165 5.95 8.88 29.02
CA MET A 165 5.45 10.24 28.77
C MET A 165 5.14 10.98 30.07
N TYR A 166 4.52 10.30 31.04
CA TYR A 166 4.21 10.87 32.36
C TYR A 166 5.46 11.22 33.16
N ARG A 167 6.49 10.36 33.14
CA ARG A 167 7.79 10.60 33.80
C ARG A 167 8.57 11.74 33.15
N GLN A 168 8.42 11.95 31.85
CA GLN A 168 9.07 13.04 31.14
C GLN A 168 8.37 14.38 31.41
N SER A 169 7.04 14.37 31.61
CA SER A 169 6.28 15.57 32.02
C SER A 169 6.48 15.98 33.49
N SER A 170 6.86 15.06 34.39
CA SER A 170 7.14 15.39 35.80
C SER A 170 8.55 15.95 36.05
N GLN A 171 9.45 15.93 35.05
CA GLN A 171 10.78 16.53 35.13
C GLN A 171 10.87 17.94 34.49
N GLY A 172 9.75 18.48 33.99
CA GLY A 172 9.70 19.79 33.31
C GLY A 172 9.13 20.97 34.11
N SER A 173 8.51 20.74 35.28
CA SER A 173 8.03 21.83 36.15
C SER A 173 8.94 21.96 37.37
N GLY A 174 10.11 22.53 37.13
CA GLY A 174 11.12 22.76 38.16
C GLY A 174 12.06 23.90 37.81
N ILE A 175 11.54 25.04 37.33
CA ILE A 175 12.12 26.38 37.48
C ILE A 175 10.97 27.37 37.65
#